data_AF-A0A8J3ADN4-F1
#
_entry.id   AF-A0A8J3ADN4-F1
#
_cell.length_a   1.000
_cell.length_b   1.000
_cell.length_c   1.000
_cell.angle_alpha   90.00
_cell.angle_beta   90.00
_cell.angle_gamma   90.00
#
_symmetry.space_group_name_H-M   'P 1'
#
loop_
_entity.id
_entity.type
_entity.pdbx_description
1 polymer ?
#
loop_
_entity_poly.entity_id
_entity_poly.type
_entity_poly.pdbx_seq_one_letter_code
_entity_poly.pdbx_strand_id
1 'polypeptide(L)' 'MKPLIAVLYISFGLIIVTLTYFENFSGPKYITDIGWFLVIFGLFYPYYSKVVNYFKLEFKEEKKDI' A
#
# COMPACT_ATOMS: atom_id res chain seq x y z
N MET A 1 -13.79 5.39 1.03
CA MET A 1 -13.28 4.42 0.02
C MET A 1 -11.76 4.17 0.11
N LYS A 2 -10.91 5.16 0.43
CA LYS A 2 -9.43 4.98 0.50
C LYS A 2 -8.89 3.89 1.46
N PRO A 3 -9.43 3.68 2.69
CA PRO A 3 -8.86 2.68 3.61
C PRO A 3 -9.21 1.24 3.21
N LEU A 4 -10.37 1.01 2.57
CA LEU A 4 -10.82 -0.31 2.16
C LEU A 4 -9.87 -0.97 1.15
N ILE A 5 -9.38 -0.16 0.20
CA ILE A 5 -8.43 -0.58 -0.82
C ILE A 5 -7.05 -0.89 -0.22
N ALA A 6 -6.59 -0.10 0.75
CA ALA A 6 -5.32 -0.37 1.45
C ALA A 6 -5.39 -1.69 2.23
N VAL A 7 -6.50 -1.94 2.93
CA VAL A 7 -6.75 -3.21 3.62
C VAL A 7 -6.76 -4.39 2.64
N LEU A 8 -7.39 -4.23 1.47
CA LEU A 8 -7.39 -5.27 0.44
C LEU A 8 -5.97 -5.61 -0.05
N TYR A 9 -5.13 -4.61 -0.32
CA TYR A 9 -3.74 -4.82 -0.73
C TYR A 9 -2.91 -5.52 0.35
N ILE A 10 -3.07 -5.13 1.61
CA ILE A 10 -2.37 -5.74 2.75
C ILE A 10 -2.80 -7.20 2.94
N SER A 11 -4.11 -7.47 2.95
CA SER A 11 -4.65 -8.82 3.11
C SER A 11 -4.23 -9.74 1.98
N PHE A 12 -4.27 -9.26 0.74
CA PHE A 12 -3.90 -10.05 -0.43
C PHE A 12 -2.39 -10.35 -0.45
N GLY A 13 -1.55 -9.35 -0.12
CA GLY A 13 -0.11 -9.53 0.00
C GLY A 13 0.28 -10.52 1.10
N LEU A 14 -0.38 -10.45 2.28
CA LEU A 14 -0.18 -11.41 3.38
C LEU A 14 -0.56 -12.84 3.00
N ILE A 15 -1.67 -13.03 2.28
CA ILE A 15 -2.08 -14.35 1.79
C ILE A 15 -1.02 -14.94 0.86
N ILE A 16 -0.50 -14.15 -0.08
CA ILE A 16 0.55 -14.60 -1.00
C ILE A 16 1.83 -14.99 -0.26
N VAL A 17 2.31 -14.14 0.65
CA VAL A 17 3.52 -14.40 1.44
C VAL A 17 3.36 -15.62 2.35
N THR A 18 2.17 -15.81 2.93
CA THR A 18 1.89 -16.97 3.79
C THR A 18 1.88 -18.26 2.98
N LEU A 19 1.27 -18.24 1.78
CA LEU A 19 1.22 -19.41 0.89
C LEU A 19 2.61 -19.84 0.42
N THR A 20 3.54 -18.90 0.17
CA THR A 20 4.91 -19.22 -0.27
C THR A 20 5.85 -19.66 0.85
N TYR A 21 5.45 -19.52 2.12
CA TYR A 21 6.18 -20.08 3.27
C TYR A 21 5.68 -21.47 3.69
N PHE A 22 4.59 -21.99 3.11
CA PHE A 22 4.22 -23.40 3.27
C PHE A 22 5.22 -24.29 2.53
N GLU A 23 5.76 -25.28 3.22
CA GLU A 23 6.85 -26.16 2.75
C GLU A 23 6.54 -26.90 1.43
N ASN A 24 5.26 -27.00 1.04
CA ASN A 24 4.81 -27.61 -0.22
C ASN A 24 4.61 -26.63 -1.38
N PHE A 25 4.77 -25.33 -1.15
CA PHE A 25 4.61 -24.30 -2.17
C PHE A 25 5.99 -23.69 -2.47
N SER A 26 6.79 -24.41 -3.26
CA SER A 26 7.95 -23.83 -3.95
C SER A 26 7.49 -22.90 -5.08
N GLY A 27 6.61 -21.95 -4.76
CA GLY A 27 6.13 -20.96 -5.71
C GLY A 27 7.32 -20.18 -6.28
N PRO A 28 7.28 -19.76 -7.56
CA PRO A 28 8.33 -18.96 -8.16
C PRO A 28 8.68 -17.78 -7.24
N LYS A 29 9.97 -17.59 -6.96
CA LYS A 29 10.47 -16.52 -6.07
C LYS A 29 9.86 -15.14 -6.37
N TYR A 30 9.57 -14.91 -7.64
CA TYR A 30 8.87 -13.74 -8.19
C TYR A 30 7.47 -13.47 -7.57
N ILE A 31 6.69 -14.51 -7.26
CA ILE A 31 5.36 -14.36 -6.66
C ILE A 31 5.47 -13.86 -5.22
N THR A 32 6.46 -14.36 -4.46
CA THR A 32 6.76 -13.89 -3.11
C THR A 32 7.18 -12.43 -3.11
N ASP A 33 8.03 -12.03 -4.06
CA ASP A 33 8.48 -10.64 -4.20
C ASP A 33 7.30 -9.68 -4.52
N ILE A 34 6.37 -10.10 -5.38
CA ILE A 34 5.13 -9.35 -5.67
C ILE A 34 4.24 -9.25 -4.41
N GLY A 35 4.12 -10.33 -3.64
CA GLY A 35 3.36 -10.32 -2.38
C GLY A 35 3.89 -9.28 -1.40
N TRP A 36 5.22 -9.24 -1.21
CA TRP A 36 5.88 -8.22 -0.39
C TRP A 36 5.70 -6.80 -0.93
N PHE A 37 5.79 -6.61 -2.24
CA PHE A 37 5.54 -5.32 -2.88
C PHE A 37 4.13 -4.79 -2.57
N LEU A 38 3.11 -5.64 -2.62
CA LEU A 38 1.73 -5.27 -2.30
C LEU A 38 1.56 -4.88 -0.83
N VAL A 39 2.21 -5.60 0.10
CA VAL A 39 2.19 -5.28 1.53
C VAL A 39 2.83 -3.92 1.79
N ILE A 40 4.03 -3.67 1.23
CA ILE A 40 4.74 -2.39 1.35
C ILE A 40 3.87 -1.26 0.78
N PHE A 41 3.37 -1.43 -0.44
CA PHE A 41 2.54 -0.41 -1.09
C PHE A 41 1.26 -0.12 -0.28
N GLY A 42 0.59 -1.16 0.23
CA GLY A 42 -0.60 -1.00 1.08
C GLY A 42 -0.32 -0.27 2.39
N LEU A 43 0.86 -0.48 3.00
CA LEU A 43 1.31 0.21 4.21
C LEU A 43 1.61 1.69 3.96
N PHE A 44 2.31 2.02 2.87
CA PHE A 44 2.76 3.39 2.59
C PHE A 44 1.70 4.26 1.87
N TYR A 45 0.77 3.66 1.13
CA TYR A 45 -0.31 4.37 0.43
C TYR A 45 -1.14 5.33 1.32
N PRO A 46 -1.60 4.95 2.54
CA PRO A 46 -2.33 5.88 3.40
C PRO A 46 -1.46 7.05 3.89
N TYR A 47 -0.16 6.84 4.09
CA TYR A 47 0.77 7.92 4.47
C TYR A 47 1.01 8.88 3.32
N TYR A 48 1.27 8.37 2.12
CA TYR A 48 1.44 9.20 0.92
C TYR A 48 0.18 10.04 0.63
N SER A 49 -1.00 9.44 0.75
CA SER A 49 -2.28 10.14 0.58
C SER A 49 -2.47 11.27 1.59
N LYS A 50 -2.02 11.10 2.85
CA LYS A 50 -2.06 12.17 3.87
C LYS A 50 -1.06 13.29 3.55
N VAL A 51 0.17 12.95 3.17
CA VAL A 51 1.22 13.92 2.85
C VAL A 51 0.82 14.78 1.64
N VAL A 52 0.36 14.15 0.55
CA VAL A 52 -0.08 14.89 -0.63
C VAL A 52 -1.31 15.76 -0.33
N ASN A 53 -2.27 15.26 0.46
CA ASN A 53 -3.41 16.10 0.86
C ASN A 53 -3.01 17.27 1.75
N TYR A 54 -2.02 17.08 2.65
CA TYR A 54 -1.52 18.14 3.52
C TYR A 54 -0.90 19.27 2.70
N PHE A 55 0.05 18.94 1.82
CA PHE A 55 0.64 19.93 0.91
C PHE A 55 -0.41 20.58 0.00
N LYS A 56 -1.38 19.80 -0.52
CA LYS A 56 -2.43 20.34 -1.37
C LYS A 56 -3.37 21.30 -0.64
N LEU A 57 -3.57 21.14 0.66
CA LEU A 57 -4.34 22.09 1.48
C LEU A 57 -3.53 23.37 1.73
N GLU A 58 -2.27 23.24 2.10
CA GLU A 58 -1.35 24.34 2.38
C GLU A 58 -1.23 25.29 1.17
N PHE A 59 -0.98 24.76 -0.04
CA PHE A 59 -0.94 25.55 -1.28
C PHE A 59 -2.28 26.15 -1.71
N LYS A 60 -3.40 25.61 -1.21
CA LYS A 60 -4.75 26.11 -1.55
C LYS A 60 -5.18 27.24 -0.62
N GLU A 61 -4.73 27.23 0.63
CA GLU A 61 -4.90 28.33 1.58
C GLU A 61 -4.01 29.51 1.17
N GLU A 62 -2.75 29.27 0.78
CA GLU A 62 -1.83 30.32 0.34
C GLU A 62 -2.32 31.12 -0.89
N LYS A 63 -3.10 30.50 -1.78
CA LYS A 63 -3.71 31.18 -2.94
C LYS A 63 -4.99 31.95 -2.63
N LYS A 64 -5.60 31.74 -1.47
CA LYS A 64 -6.88 32.35 -1.09
C LYS A 64 -6.71 33.66 -0.33
N ASP A 65 -5.52 33.88 0.24
CA ASP A 65 -5.11 35.09 0.95
C ASP A 65 -4.47 36.17 0.04
N ILE A 66 -4.60 36.04 -1.29
CA ILE A 66 -4.21 37.04 -2.30
C ILE A 66 -5.44 37.56 -3.03
#